data_AF-A0A6N9AXS3-F1
#
_entry.id   AF-A0A6N9AXS3-F1
#
_cell.length_a   1.000
_cell.length_b   1.000
_cell.length_c   1.000
_cell.angle_alpha   90.00
_cell.angle_beta   90.00
_cell.angle_gamma   90.00
#
_symmetry.space_group_name_H-M   'P 1'
#
loop_
_entity.id
_entity.type
_entity.pdbx_description
1 polymer ?
#
loop_
_entity_poly.entity_id
_entity_poly.type
_entity_poly.pdbx_seq_one_letter_code
_entity_poly.pdbx_strand_id
1 'polypeptide(L)'
;QLSYVERMFAYMPLEHSESLDMQVLSVKMFEALVASDDNQFESDSGESIWFAHMHKEIIEQFGRFPHRNEILGRESTPEETEYLASGPENFGQVKA
;
A
#
# COMPACT_ATOMS: atom_id res chain seq x y z
N GLN A 1 3.85 -21.44 -13.83
CA GLN A 1 4.00 -20.02 -13.50
C GLN A 1 2.70 -19.52 -12.90
N LEU A 2 2.75 -18.53 -12.02
CA LEU A 2 1.55 -17.88 -11.47
C LEU A 2 0.90 -16.99 -12.54
N SER A 3 -0.43 -16.98 -12.57
CA SER A 3 -1.23 -16.05 -13.39
C SER A 3 -1.07 -14.60 -12.91
N TYR A 4 -1.49 -13.64 -13.74
CA TYR A 4 -1.49 -12.21 -13.40
C TYR A 4 -2.11 -11.93 -12.01
N VAL A 5 -3.32 -12.46 -11.76
CA VAL A 5 -4.06 -12.25 -10.52
C VAL A 5 -3.34 -12.89 -9.33
N GLU A 6 -2.81 -14.10 -9.49
CA GLU A 6 -2.04 -14.77 -8.42
C GLU A 6 -0.76 -14.00 -8.07
N ARG A 7 -0.07 -13.40 -9.06
CA ARG A 7 1.08 -12.54 -8.83
C ARG A 7 0.69 -11.25 -8.09
N MET A 8 -0.41 -10.61 -8.51
CA MET A 8 -0.96 -9.43 -7.86
C MET A 8 -1.20 -9.68 -6.37
N PHE A 9 -1.93 -10.74 -6.03
CA PHE A 9 -2.17 -11.11 -4.62
C PHE A 9 -0.89 -11.49 -3.87
N ALA A 10 0.08 -12.12 -4.53
CA ALA A 10 1.37 -12.45 -3.92
C ALA A 10 2.22 -11.21 -3.61
N TYR A 11 1.97 -10.06 -4.26
CA TYR A 11 2.70 -8.81 -4.02
C TYR A 11 2.07 -7.95 -2.91
N MET A 12 0.77 -8.09 -2.62
CA MET A 12 0.10 -7.33 -1.56
C MET A 12 0.76 -7.43 -0.16
N PRO A 13 1.36 -8.55 0.27
CA PRO A 13 2.10 -8.58 1.53
C PRO A 13 3.28 -7.60 1.59
N LEU A 14 3.89 -7.27 0.44
CA LEU A 14 4.95 -6.25 0.36
C LEU A 14 4.36 -4.85 0.60
N GLU A 15 3.26 -4.54 -0.08
CA GLU A 15 2.49 -3.29 0.06
C GLU A 15 1.97 -3.07 1.49
N HIS A 16 1.61 -4.14 2.20
CA HIS A 16 1.10 -4.05 3.57
C HIS A 16 2.19 -4.04 4.66
N SER A 17 3.47 -4.09 4.28
CA SER A 17 4.62 -4.08 5.18
C SER A 17 4.96 -2.67 5.68
N GLU A 18 5.24 -2.51 6.97
CA GLU A 18 5.79 -1.26 7.53
C GLU A 18 7.33 -1.24 7.39
N SER A 19 7.83 -1.49 6.17
CA SER A 19 9.25 -1.49 5.83
C SER A 19 9.47 -0.78 4.50
N LEU A 20 10.29 0.27 4.50
CA LEU A 20 10.55 1.06 3.29
C LEU A 20 11.15 0.22 2.15
N ASP A 21 12.07 -0.70 2.46
CA ASP A 21 12.65 -1.60 1.44
C ASP A 21 11.59 -2.49 0.80
N MET A 22 10.63 -2.97 1.60
CA MET A 22 9.51 -3.77 1.08
C MET A 22 8.53 -2.93 0.27
N GLN A 23 8.32 -1.67 0.63
CA GLN A 23 7.50 -0.74 -0.16
C GLN A 23 8.14 -0.43 -1.51
N VAL A 24 9.46 -0.21 -1.55
CA VAL A 24 10.21 -0.03 -2.81
C VAL A 24 10.11 -1.29 -3.68
N LEU A 25 10.21 -2.47 -3.07
CA LEU A 25 10.02 -3.72 -3.79
C LEU A 25 8.58 -3.89 -4.29
N SER A 26 7.58 -3.52 -3.48
CA SER A 26 6.16 -3.57 -3.84
C SER A 26 5.90 -2.77 -5.12
N VAL A 27 6.28 -1.49 -5.12
CA VAL A 27 6.14 -0.59 -6.29
C VAL A 27 6.76 -1.22 -7.53
N LYS A 28 8.02 -1.68 -7.43
CA LYS A 28 8.72 -2.32 -8.55
C LYS A 28 7.98 -3.55 -9.07
N MET A 29 7.42 -4.38 -8.19
CA MET A 29 6.71 -5.60 -8.58
C MET A 29 5.38 -5.28 -9.26
N PHE A 30 4.60 -4.31 -8.74
CA PHE A 30 3.36 -3.89 -9.37
C PHE A 30 3.58 -3.17 -10.71
N GLU A 31 4.60 -2.32 -10.83
CA GLU A 31 4.99 -1.70 -12.11
C GLU A 31 5.34 -2.76 -13.18
N ALA A 32 6.14 -3.76 -12.81
CA ALA A 32 6.47 -4.86 -13.70
C ALA A 32 5.26 -5.75 -14.04
N LEU A 33 4.32 -5.92 -13.10
CA LEU A 33 3.11 -6.68 -13.31
C LEU A 33 2.21 -6.02 -14.36
N VAL A 34 1.96 -4.72 -14.24
CA VAL A 34 1.11 -4.00 -15.19
C VAL A 34 1.71 -3.98 -16.60
N ALA A 35 3.04 -3.91 -16.69
CA ALA A 35 3.76 -3.96 -17.96
C ALA A 35 3.87 -5.37 -18.56
N SER A 36 3.34 -6.41 -17.92
CA SER A 36 3.44 -7.79 -18.41
C SER A 36 2.45 -8.09 -19.54
N ASP A 37 2.87 -8.92 -20.50
CA ASP A 37 2.10 -9.25 -21.71
C ASP A 37 0.79 -10.01 -21.44
N ASP A 38 0.66 -10.65 -20.27
CA ASP A 38 -0.54 -11.37 -19.83
C ASP A 38 -1.48 -10.51 -18.96
N ASN A 39 -1.26 -9.19 -18.91
CA ASN A 39 -2.18 -8.23 -18.29
C ASN A 39 -3.50 -8.17 -19.06
N GLN A 40 -4.54 -8.74 -18.47
CA GLN A 40 -5.89 -8.76 -19.02
C GLN A 40 -6.79 -7.63 -18.47
N PHE A 41 -6.24 -6.77 -17.60
CA PHE A 41 -6.98 -5.81 -16.79
C PHE A 41 -6.44 -4.38 -16.95
N GLU A 42 -6.07 -3.97 -18.18
CA GLU A 42 -5.41 -2.67 -18.43
C GLU A 42 -6.10 -1.49 -17.72
N SER A 43 -7.44 -1.43 -17.69
CA SER A 43 -8.20 -0.38 -16.98
C SER A 43 -7.98 -0.37 -15.47
N ASP A 44 -7.95 -1.54 -14.84
CA ASP A 44 -7.93 -1.69 -13.38
C ASP A 44 -6.48 -1.78 -12.84
N SER A 45 -5.54 -2.08 -13.74
CA SER A 45 -4.12 -2.21 -13.43
C SER A 45 -3.47 -0.90 -12.95
N GLY A 46 -3.99 0.24 -13.41
CA GLY A 46 -3.55 1.56 -12.94
C GLY A 46 -3.86 1.81 -11.46
N GLU A 47 -4.98 1.27 -10.96
CA GLU A 47 -5.39 1.42 -9.56
C GLU A 47 -4.45 0.65 -8.62
N SER A 48 -4.02 -0.54 -9.02
CA SER A 48 -3.09 -1.36 -8.23
C SER A 48 -1.71 -0.70 -8.07
N ILE A 49 -1.18 -0.08 -9.13
CA ILE A 49 0.08 0.68 -9.04
C ILE A 49 -0.10 1.92 -8.17
N TRP A 50 -1.21 2.63 -8.33
CA TRP A 50 -1.49 3.84 -7.55
C TRP A 50 -1.52 3.53 -6.04
N PHE A 51 -2.18 2.44 -5.63
CA PHE A 51 -2.15 1.99 -4.24
C PHE A 51 -0.74 1.65 -3.75
N ALA A 52 0.09 0.97 -4.55
CA ALA A 52 1.46 0.64 -4.16
C ALA A 52 2.32 1.89 -3.91
N HIS A 53 2.16 2.93 -4.74
CA HIS A 53 2.83 4.22 -4.53
C HIS A 53 2.30 4.94 -3.29
N MET A 54 0.99 4.98 -3.07
CA MET A 54 0.41 5.58 -1.87
C MET A 54 0.89 4.91 -0.58
N HIS A 55 0.93 3.57 -0.53
CA HIS A 55 1.45 2.85 0.63
C HIS A 55 2.93 3.19 0.88
N LYS A 56 3.74 3.25 -0.18
CA LYS A 56 5.13 3.68 -0.08
C LYS A 56 5.26 5.10 0.49
N GLU A 57 4.49 6.07 -0.01
CA GLU A 57 4.53 7.46 0.45
C GLU A 57 4.22 7.58 1.95
N ILE A 58 3.21 6.85 2.44
CA ILE A 58 2.87 6.82 3.87
C ILE A 58 4.03 6.26 4.71
N ILE A 59 4.64 5.15 4.27
CA ILE A 59 5.78 4.55 4.97
C ILE A 59 7.05 5.43 4.86
N GLU A 60 7.25 6.12 3.75
CA GLU A 60 8.35 7.07 3.59
C GLU A 60 8.21 8.27 4.52
N GLN A 61 6.98 8.76 4.73
CA GLN A 61 6.69 9.88 5.61
C GLN A 61 6.70 9.50 7.10
N PHE A 62 6.06 8.40 7.47
CA PHE A 62 5.80 8.06 8.89
C PHE A 62 6.57 6.82 9.39
N GLY A 63 7.19 6.04 8.48
CA GLY A 63 7.84 4.76 8.82
C GLY A 63 6.88 3.62 9.17
N ARG A 64 5.57 3.88 9.20
CA ARG A 64 4.50 2.96 9.60
C ARG A 64 3.16 3.45 9.05
N PHE A 65 2.10 2.66 9.17
CA PHE A 65 0.74 3.09 8.81
C PHE A 65 0.04 3.71 10.03
N PRO A 66 -0.23 5.03 10.05
CA PRO A 66 -0.86 5.68 11.20
C PRO A 66 -2.25 5.12 11.52
N HIS A 67 -2.97 4.63 10.51
CA HIS A 67 -4.27 3.95 10.66
C HIS A 67 -4.21 2.76 11.63
N ARG A 68 -3.06 2.09 11.74
CA ARG A 68 -2.88 0.92 12.61
C ARG A 68 -2.48 1.31 14.03
N ASN A 69 -2.28 2.59 14.34
CA ASN A 69 -1.76 3.02 15.63
C ASN A 69 -2.68 2.58 16.78
N GLU A 70 -3.99 2.83 16.68
CA GLU A 70 -4.95 2.48 17.72
C GLU A 70 -4.99 0.97 17.98
N ILE A 71 -5.17 0.16 16.94
CA ILE A 71 -5.30 -1.30 17.09
C ILE A 71 -4.00 -1.97 17.57
N LEU A 72 -2.85 -1.35 17.30
CA LEU A 72 -1.54 -1.82 17.77
C LEU A 72 -1.10 -1.18 19.10
N GLY A 73 -1.93 -0.33 19.71
CA GLY A 73 -1.62 0.35 20.99
C GLY A 73 -0.47 1.36 20.90
N ARG A 74 -0.26 1.96 19.72
CA ARG A 74 0.77 2.98 19.47
C ARG A 74 0.19 4.38 19.67
N GLU A 75 0.96 5.25 20.30
CA GLU A 75 0.63 6.68 20.33
C GLU A 75 0.95 7.31 18.97
N SER A 76 -0.01 8.08 18.44
CA SER A 76 0.19 8.88 17.23
C SER A 76 0.94 10.15 17.55
N THR A 77 1.89 10.51 16.69
CA THR A 77 2.52 11.84 16.68
C THR A 77 1.52 12.93 16.27
N PRO A 78 1.83 14.21 16.52
CA PRO A 78 1.00 15.32 16.03
C PRO A 78 0.79 15.27 14.51
N GLU A 79 1.85 14.96 13.74
CA GLU A 79 1.82 14.89 12.28
C GLU A 79 0.93 13.72 11.80
N GLU A 80 1.04 12.56 12.45
CA GLU A 80 0.15 11.42 12.17
C GLU A 80 -1.31 11.71 12.53
N THR A 81 -1.55 12.48 13.60
CA THR A 81 -2.90 12.86 14.02
C THR A 81 -3.53 13.82 13.02
N GLU A 82 -2.76 14.82 12.55
CA GLU A 82 -3.20 15.74 11.50
C GLU A 82 -3.47 15.01 10.18
N TYR A 83 -2.56 14.11 9.78
CA TYR A 83 -2.75 13.23 8.63
C TYR A 83 -4.03 12.41 8.72
N LEU A 84 -4.31 11.75 9.85
CA LEU A 84 -5.55 10.99 10.04
C LEU A 84 -6.80 11.88 10.03
N ALA A 85 -6.68 13.13 10.49
CA ALA A 85 -7.78 14.09 10.51
C ALA A 85 -8.11 14.67 9.12
N SER A 86 -7.17 14.65 8.16
CA SER A 86 -7.40 15.14 6.80
C SER A 86 -8.22 14.19 5.93
N GLY A 87 -8.59 13.01 6.45
CA GLY A 87 -9.39 12.01 5.74
C GLY A 87 -8.68 11.31 4.57
N PRO A 88 -7.47 10.76 4.77
CA PRO A 88 -6.76 10.00 3.73
C PRO A 88 -7.48 8.68 3.43
N GLU A 89 -7.06 8.02 2.35
CA GLU A 89 -7.50 6.65 2.05
C GLU A 89 -7.27 5.74 3.26
N ASN A 90 -8.34 5.07 3.69
CA ASN A 90 -8.35 4.30 4.93
C ASN A 90 -8.08 2.80 4.70
N PHE A 91 -8.00 2.35 3.45
CA PHE A 91 -7.75 0.95 3.07
C PHE A 91 -8.70 -0.04 3.77
N GLY A 92 -9.96 0.36 3.98
CA GLY A 92 -10.96 -0.46 4.66
C GLY A 92 -10.87 -0.47 6.19
N GLN A 93 -10.00 0.34 6.79
CA GLN A 93 -9.95 0.55 8.23
C GLN A 93 -11.12 1.47 8.64
N VAL A 94 -12.19 0.90 9.18
CA VAL A 94 -13.29 1.67 9.80
C VAL A 94 -12.88 2.05 11.22
N LYS A 95 -13.12 3.31 11.62
CA LYS A 95 -13.05 3.69 13.05
C LYS A 95 -14.07 2.84 13.82
N ALA A 96 -13.63 2.20 14.91
CA ALA A 96 -14.54 1.55 15.86
C ALA A 96 -15.39 2.58 16.60
#